data_AF-A0A847LP24-F1
#
_entry.id   AF-A0A847LP24-F1
#
_cell.length_a   1.000
_cell.length_b   1.000
_cell.length_c   1.000
_cell.angle_alpha   90.00
_cell.angle_beta   90.00
_cell.angle_gamma   90.00
#
_symmetry.space_group_name_H-M   'P 1'
#
loop_
_entity.id
_entity.type
_entity.pdbx_description
1 polymer ?
#
loop_
_entity_poly.entity_id
_entity_poly.type
_entity_poly.pdbx_seq_one_letter_code
_entity_poly.pdbx_strand_id
1 'polypeptide(L)'
;MSRSRSLLSIVFAILFGVLPLSAAAQSFTQLGLDRVSPPDRFENSICFELTYLKDLDGKPFEVFPGRAEKEQDLDLILAQVVRRVITEEYEDKGKYLDETNLQPSTPQEIRHLVGTGFVTPAWGKAGQREMALYLQQNSNFLKLYKLEAYLDYKDDKGSYCSGLDVNPVLFRFGMGQQRDRVTIVFVRQTDE
;
A
#
# COMPACT_ATOMS: atom_id res chain seq x y z
N MET A 1 -41.45 -31.78 -54.21
CA MET A 1 -39.96 -31.80 -54.25
C MET A 1 -39.49 -30.35 -54.11
N SER A 2 -39.11 -29.92 -52.90
CA SER A 2 -37.72 -29.66 -52.46
C SER A 2 -37.12 -28.42 -53.16
N ARG A 3 -36.79 -27.28 -52.54
CA ARG A 3 -35.99 -26.99 -51.31
C ARG A 3 -36.37 -25.57 -50.80
N SER A 4 -36.62 -25.34 -49.51
CA SER A 4 -35.66 -25.10 -48.42
C SER A 4 -34.77 -23.83 -48.59
N ARG A 5 -34.94 -22.88 -47.65
CA ARG A 5 -33.96 -21.96 -47.00
C ARG A 5 -34.75 -20.82 -46.33
N SER A 6 -35.31 -21.03 -45.15
CA SER A 6 -34.69 -20.90 -43.81
C SER A 6 -34.43 -19.44 -43.40
N LEU A 7 -35.20 -19.02 -42.41
CA LEU A 7 -35.12 -17.81 -41.60
C LEU A 7 -33.71 -17.55 -41.05
N LEU A 8 -33.32 -16.28 -41.02
CA LEU A 8 -32.33 -15.78 -40.06
C LEU A 8 -32.95 -14.63 -39.27
N SER A 9 -33.64 -14.99 -38.19
CA SER A 9 -33.94 -14.07 -37.09
C SER A 9 -32.67 -13.94 -36.25
N ILE A 10 -31.93 -12.84 -36.39
CA ILE A 10 -30.78 -12.56 -35.53
C ILE A 10 -31.32 -11.99 -34.21
N VAL A 11 -31.50 -12.89 -33.24
CA VAL A 11 -31.65 -12.56 -31.83
C VAL A 11 -30.24 -12.25 -31.31
N PHE A 12 -29.92 -10.97 -31.13
CA PHE A 12 -28.76 -10.58 -30.34
C PHE A 12 -29.12 -10.81 -28.86
N ALA A 13 -28.85 -12.02 -28.38
CA ALA A 13 -28.91 -12.34 -26.97
C ALA A 13 -27.78 -11.57 -26.27
N ILE A 14 -28.17 -10.55 -25.51
CA ILE A 14 -27.32 -9.89 -24.53
C ILE A 14 -27.01 -10.92 -23.45
N LEU A 15 -25.86 -11.60 -23.55
CA LEU A 15 -25.32 -12.39 -22.45
C LEU A 15 -24.40 -11.48 -21.63
N PHE A 16 -25.01 -10.74 -20.69
CA PHE A 16 -24.29 -10.27 -19.52
C PHE A 16 -23.87 -11.51 -18.73
N GLY A 17 -22.65 -11.99 -18.98
CA GLY A 17 -21.96 -12.91 -18.09
C GLY A 17 -21.62 -12.18 -16.81
N VAL A 18 -22.60 -11.95 -15.94
CA VAL A 18 -22.34 -11.70 -14.52
C VAL A 18 -21.93 -13.05 -13.95
N LEU A 19 -20.64 -13.36 -14.06
CA LEU A 19 -20.06 -14.29 -13.09
C LEU A 19 -20.34 -13.64 -11.73
N PRO A 20 -21.02 -14.31 -10.80
CA PRO A 20 -20.97 -13.87 -9.43
C PRO A 20 -19.49 -14.02 -9.05
N LEU A 21 -18.75 -12.90 -9.03
CA LEU A 21 -17.68 -12.80 -8.06
C LEU A 21 -18.35 -13.23 -6.78
N SER A 22 -17.92 -14.37 -6.23
CA SER A 22 -18.16 -14.65 -4.83
C SER A 22 -17.79 -13.36 -4.12
N ALA A 23 -18.81 -12.61 -3.67
CA ALA A 23 -18.62 -11.53 -2.73
C ALA A 23 -18.20 -12.25 -1.45
N ALA A 24 -16.94 -12.69 -1.43
CA ALA A 24 -16.29 -13.06 -0.20
C ALA A 24 -16.49 -11.84 0.68
N ALA A 25 -17.30 -12.03 1.73
CA ALA A 25 -17.63 -10.94 2.62
C ALA A 25 -16.30 -10.38 3.12
N GLN A 26 -16.05 -9.10 2.87
CA GLN A 26 -14.85 -8.43 3.37
C GLN A 26 -14.74 -8.70 4.87
N SER A 27 -13.52 -8.98 5.32
CA SER A 27 -13.29 -9.32 6.72
C SER A 27 -13.52 -8.14 7.67
N PHE A 28 -13.56 -6.93 7.14
CA PHE A 28 -13.87 -5.67 7.82
C PHE A 28 -14.62 -4.70 6.91
N THR A 29 -15.31 -3.71 7.47
CA THR A 29 -15.96 -2.63 6.71
C THR A 29 -15.21 -1.31 6.82
N GLN A 30 -14.45 -1.11 7.89
CA GLN A 30 -13.67 0.10 8.15
C GLN A 30 -12.29 -0.25 8.71
N LEU A 31 -11.29 0.57 8.41
CA LEU A 31 -9.92 0.43 8.90
C LEU A 31 -9.55 1.65 9.75
N GLY A 32 -9.29 1.43 11.03
CA GLY A 32 -8.65 2.41 11.90
C GLY A 32 -7.13 2.41 11.65
N LEU A 33 -6.56 3.61 11.53
CA LEU A 33 -5.14 3.83 11.29
C LEU A 33 -4.60 4.78 12.36
N ASP A 34 -3.95 4.22 13.38
CA ASP A 34 -3.37 4.98 14.47
C ASP A 34 -1.87 5.16 14.25
N ARG A 35 -1.39 6.40 14.24
CA ARG A 35 0.05 6.68 14.16
C ARG A 35 0.73 6.18 15.43
N VAL A 36 1.76 5.35 15.26
CA VAL A 36 2.60 4.83 16.34
C VAL A 36 4.08 5.06 16.02
N SER A 37 4.94 4.88 17.02
CA SER A 37 6.38 4.94 16.79
C SER A 37 6.82 3.86 15.79
N PRO A 38 7.64 4.20 14.78
CA PRO A 38 8.24 3.20 13.91
C PRO A 38 9.22 2.31 14.67
N PRO A 39 9.64 1.17 14.08
CA PRO A 39 10.70 0.35 14.66
C PRO A 39 11.98 1.16 14.93
N ASP A 40 12.73 0.75 15.95
CA ASP A 40 13.93 1.47 16.36
C ASP A 40 14.90 1.66 15.20
N ARG A 41 15.43 2.89 15.08
CA ARG A 41 16.41 3.32 14.06
C ARG A 41 15.89 3.24 12.62
N PHE A 42 14.57 3.20 12.42
CA PHE A 42 13.98 3.43 11.10
C PHE A 42 13.94 4.93 10.82
N GLU A 43 14.96 5.42 10.12
CA GLU A 43 15.12 6.84 9.77
C GLU A 43 14.02 7.28 8.79
N ASN A 44 13.52 8.51 8.93
CA ASN A 44 12.53 9.09 8.01
C ASN A 44 11.32 8.18 7.73
N SER A 45 10.73 7.59 8.78
CA SER A 45 9.63 6.64 8.62
C SER A 45 8.40 7.02 9.43
N ILE A 46 7.25 6.59 8.95
CA ILE A 46 5.98 6.64 9.68
C ILE A 46 5.47 5.21 9.84
N CYS A 47 4.75 4.96 10.92
CA CYS A 47 4.18 3.67 11.22
C CYS A 47 2.73 3.83 11.66
N PHE A 48 1.86 3.02 11.06
CA PHE A 48 0.47 2.91 11.46
C PHE A 48 0.24 1.55 12.11
N GLU A 49 -0.49 1.56 13.21
CA GLU A 49 -1.09 0.37 13.80
C GLU A 49 -2.54 0.25 13.32
N LEU A 50 -2.94 -0.95 12.91
CA LEU A 50 -4.21 -1.19 12.22
C LEU A 50 -5.27 -1.73 13.18
N THR A 51 -6.48 -1.18 13.06
CA THR A 51 -7.69 -1.65 13.75
C THR A 51 -8.73 -2.03 12.72
N TYR A 52 -9.20 -3.28 12.72
CA TYR A 52 -10.22 -3.75 11.79
C TYR A 52 -11.59 -3.60 12.44
N LEU A 53 -12.50 -2.89 11.77
CA LEU A 53 -13.83 -2.59 12.30
C LEU A 53 -14.89 -3.16 11.36
N LYS A 54 -15.95 -3.72 11.95
CA LYS A 54 -17.14 -4.16 11.23
C LYS A 54 -18.36 -3.48 11.82
N ASP A 55 -19.25 -3.00 10.96
CA ASP A 55 -20.50 -2.41 11.39
C ASP A 55 -21.48 -3.50 11.84
N LEU A 56 -21.83 -3.50 13.13
CA LEU A 56 -22.84 -4.36 13.74
C LEU A 56 -23.93 -3.46 14.30
N ASP A 57 -25.15 -3.56 13.76
CA ASP A 57 -26.30 -2.74 14.16
C ASP A 57 -26.02 -1.22 14.16
N GLY A 58 -25.28 -0.75 13.16
CA GLY A 58 -24.94 0.67 13.00
C GLY A 58 -23.86 1.19 13.95
N LYS A 59 -23.18 0.30 14.69
CA LYS A 59 -22.04 0.64 15.53
C LYS A 59 -20.76 -0.07 15.04
N PRO A 60 -19.62 0.64 14.98
CA PRO A 60 -18.36 0.00 14.64
C PRO A 60 -17.93 -0.91 15.80
N PHE A 61 -17.64 -2.17 15.50
CA PHE A 61 -17.08 -3.13 16.45
C PHE A 61 -15.75 -3.66 15.95
N GLU A 62 -14.78 -3.78 16.85
CA GLU A 62 -13.47 -4.30 16.50
C GLU A 62 -13.52 -5.81 16.23
N VAL A 63 -13.00 -6.19 15.07
CA VAL A 63 -12.83 -7.57 14.66
C VAL A 63 -11.35 -7.91 14.53
N PHE A 64 -11.03 -9.20 14.60
CA PHE A 64 -9.66 -9.69 14.51
C PHE A 64 -9.54 -10.71 13.37
N PRO A 65 -9.51 -10.24 12.10
CA PRO A 65 -9.44 -11.14 10.96
C PRO A 65 -8.20 -12.04 11.01
N GLY A 66 -8.38 -13.29 10.58
CA GLY A 66 -7.28 -14.24 10.44
C GLY A 66 -6.29 -13.79 9.37
N ARG A 67 -5.06 -14.32 9.39
CA ARG A 67 -4.04 -13.95 8.38
C ARG A 67 -4.52 -14.16 6.94
N ALA A 68 -5.21 -15.28 6.66
CA ALA A 68 -5.70 -15.57 5.31
C ALA A 68 -6.72 -14.53 4.82
N GLU A 69 -7.61 -14.07 5.71
CA GLU A 69 -8.60 -13.04 5.41
C GLU A 69 -7.91 -11.69 5.15
N LYS A 70 -6.93 -11.32 5.97
CA LYS A 70 -6.14 -10.09 5.78
C LYS A 70 -5.31 -10.11 4.50
N GLU A 71 -4.77 -11.27 4.12
CA GLU A 71 -4.07 -11.43 2.86
C GLU A 71 -5.01 -11.32 1.65
N GLN A 72 -6.27 -11.75 1.78
CA GLN A 72 -7.28 -11.58 0.75
C GLN A 72 -7.70 -10.11 0.59
N ASP A 73 -7.83 -9.38 1.69
CA ASP A 73 -8.24 -7.97 1.70
C ASP A 73 -7.05 -6.99 1.62
N LEU A 74 -5.83 -7.49 1.36
CA LEU A 74 -4.59 -6.71 1.50
C LEU A 74 -4.55 -5.46 0.60
N ASP A 75 -5.07 -5.57 -0.62
CA ASP A 75 -5.13 -4.43 -1.55
C ASP A 75 -6.02 -3.31 -1.02
N LEU A 76 -7.15 -3.65 -0.38
CA LEU A 76 -8.06 -2.67 0.24
C LEU A 76 -7.41 -2.02 1.47
N ILE A 77 -6.68 -2.80 2.26
CA ILE A 77 -5.95 -2.29 3.43
C ILE A 77 -4.87 -1.31 2.97
N LEU A 78 -4.05 -1.71 2.00
CA LEU A 78 -2.96 -0.89 1.49
C LEU A 78 -3.47 0.37 0.79
N ALA A 79 -4.59 0.30 0.05
CA ALA A 79 -5.20 1.48 -0.56
C ALA A 79 -5.58 2.55 0.48
N GLN A 80 -6.16 2.15 1.62
CA GLN A 80 -6.52 3.07 2.69
C GLN A 80 -5.27 3.66 3.39
N VAL A 81 -4.25 2.83 3.64
CA VAL A 81 -2.98 3.31 4.21
C VAL A 81 -2.29 4.28 3.26
N VAL A 82 -2.12 3.92 1.98
CA VAL A 82 -1.48 4.77 0.98
C VAL A 82 -2.25 6.07 0.81
N ARG A 83 -3.59 6.05 0.80
CA ARG A 83 -4.38 7.28 0.73
C ARG A 83 -4.11 8.20 1.93
N ARG A 84 -4.00 7.64 3.14
CA ARG A 84 -3.65 8.41 4.34
C ARG A 84 -2.28 9.05 4.22
N VAL A 85 -1.28 8.29 3.74
CA VAL A 85 0.09 8.79 3.50
C VAL A 85 0.12 9.90 2.44
N ILE A 86 -0.56 9.71 1.31
CA ILE A 86 -0.67 10.71 0.24
C ILE A 86 -1.22 12.02 0.81
N THR A 87 -2.30 11.94 1.58
CA THR A 87 -2.95 13.12 2.15
C THR A 87 -1.98 13.84 3.10
N GLU A 88 -1.43 13.14 4.10
CA GLU A 88 -0.66 13.76 5.19
C GLU A 88 0.76 14.18 4.77
N GLU A 89 1.41 13.43 3.88
CA GLU A 89 2.84 13.59 3.58
C GLU A 89 3.10 14.30 2.25
N TYR A 90 2.08 14.43 1.39
CA TYR A 90 2.17 15.11 0.11
C TYR A 90 1.16 16.26 -0.02
N GLU A 91 -0.14 15.96 -0.03
CA GLU A 91 -1.20 16.96 -0.31
C GLU A 91 -1.23 18.08 0.74
N ASP A 92 -1.25 17.72 2.03
CA ASP A 92 -1.26 18.68 3.15
C ASP A 92 0.03 19.53 3.22
N LYS A 93 1.09 19.08 2.55
CA LYS A 93 2.37 19.79 2.44
C LYS A 93 2.51 20.57 1.14
N GLY A 94 1.45 20.67 0.33
CA GLY A 94 1.44 21.41 -0.93
C GLY A 94 2.20 20.74 -2.07
N LYS A 95 2.52 19.44 -1.95
CA LYS A 95 3.10 18.66 -3.05
C LYS A 95 1.96 18.08 -3.90
N TYR A 96 1.99 18.34 -5.20
CA TYR A 96 1.04 17.70 -6.12
C TYR A 96 1.60 16.38 -6.61
N LEU A 97 0.76 15.36 -6.54
CA LEU A 97 1.03 14.03 -7.06
C LEU A 97 0.34 13.90 -8.42
N ASP A 98 1.10 13.51 -9.44
CA ASP A 98 0.56 13.22 -10.77
C ASP A 98 0.09 11.75 -10.82
N GLU A 99 0.97 10.83 -10.42
CA GLU A 99 0.68 9.39 -10.40
C GLU A 99 1.24 8.74 -9.13
N THR A 100 0.51 7.74 -8.61
CA THR A 100 0.97 6.89 -7.52
C THR A 100 0.77 5.43 -7.86
N ASN A 101 1.83 4.63 -7.71
CA ASN A 101 1.80 3.19 -7.96
C ASN A 101 2.35 2.42 -6.77
N LEU A 102 1.70 1.30 -6.43
CA LEU A 102 2.13 0.41 -5.35
C LEU A 102 2.46 -0.96 -5.95
N GLN A 103 3.72 -1.38 -5.84
CA GLN A 103 4.20 -2.62 -6.43
C GLN A 103 4.78 -3.54 -5.36
N PRO A 104 4.60 -4.88 -5.47
CA PRO A 104 5.31 -5.83 -4.63
C PRO A 104 6.82 -5.63 -4.73
N SER A 105 7.53 -5.86 -3.63
CA SER A 105 8.98 -5.71 -3.56
C SER A 105 9.64 -6.87 -2.80
N THR A 106 10.96 -6.95 -2.89
CA THR A 106 11.79 -7.97 -2.25
C THR A 106 12.64 -7.38 -1.13
N PRO A 107 13.10 -8.18 -0.15
CA PRO A 107 14.04 -7.70 0.86
C PRO A 107 15.34 -7.10 0.28
N GLN A 108 15.78 -7.60 -0.87
CA GLN A 108 16.95 -7.12 -1.59
C GLN A 108 16.74 -5.70 -2.11
N GLU A 109 15.59 -5.45 -2.74
CA GLU A 109 15.21 -4.13 -3.25
C GLU A 109 15.01 -3.13 -2.11
N ILE A 110 14.35 -3.50 -1.02
CA ILE A 110 14.20 -2.60 0.15
C ILE A 110 15.56 -2.22 0.72
N ARG A 111 16.47 -3.19 0.90
CA ARG A 111 17.84 -2.92 1.36
C ARG A 111 18.61 -2.03 0.38
N HIS A 112 18.40 -2.22 -0.92
CA HIS A 112 18.99 -1.35 -1.93
C HIS A 112 18.47 0.08 -1.77
N LEU A 113 17.15 0.27 -1.74
CA LEU A 113 16.51 1.59 -1.61
C LEU A 113 16.98 2.38 -0.38
N VAL A 114 17.15 1.73 0.78
CA VAL A 114 17.65 2.43 1.98
C VAL A 114 19.17 2.59 2.00
N GLY A 115 19.88 1.79 1.18
CA GLY A 115 21.34 1.78 1.08
C GLY A 115 21.91 2.69 -0.01
N THR A 116 21.12 2.98 -1.04
CA THR A 116 21.49 3.88 -2.13
C THR A 116 20.74 5.20 -2.00
N GLY A 117 21.48 6.30 -2.09
CA GLY A 117 20.90 7.57 -2.50
C GLY A 117 21.75 8.13 -3.62
N PHE A 118 21.15 8.98 -4.46
CA PHE A 118 21.82 9.52 -5.65
C PHE A 118 23.01 10.44 -5.28
N VAL A 119 23.07 10.96 -4.05
CA VAL A 119 24.15 11.86 -3.57
C VAL A 119 24.67 11.46 -2.18
N THR A 120 23.80 11.09 -1.25
CA THR A 120 24.14 10.55 0.09
C THR A 120 23.33 9.29 0.40
N PRO A 121 23.84 8.32 1.18
CA PRO A 121 23.03 7.18 1.61
C PRO A 121 21.73 7.68 2.26
N ALA A 122 20.59 7.13 1.83
CA ALA A 122 19.29 7.54 2.36
C ALA A 122 19.26 7.41 3.88
N TRP A 123 19.86 6.33 4.40
CA TRP A 123 19.99 6.03 5.82
C TRP A 123 21.46 5.83 6.24
N GLY A 124 21.75 6.05 7.52
CA GLY A 124 23.03 5.71 8.14
C GLY A 124 23.29 4.19 8.18
N LYS A 125 24.57 3.79 8.30
CA LYS A 125 24.96 2.35 8.37
C LYS A 125 24.26 1.58 9.49
N ALA A 126 23.98 2.25 10.61
CA ALA A 126 23.25 1.65 11.74
C ALA A 126 21.80 1.36 11.35
N GLY A 127 21.08 2.33 10.76
CA GLY A 127 19.71 2.13 10.26
C GLY A 127 19.64 1.07 9.18
N GLN A 128 20.58 1.05 8.23
CA GLN A 128 20.66 0.00 7.20
C GLN A 128 20.83 -1.41 7.81
N ARG A 129 21.65 -1.53 8.86
CA ARG A 129 21.84 -2.80 9.57
C ARG A 129 20.56 -3.22 10.30
N GLU A 130 19.88 -2.30 10.98
CA GLU A 130 18.60 -2.61 11.63
C GLU A 130 17.52 -3.00 10.63
N MET A 131 17.42 -2.32 9.47
CA MET A 131 16.51 -2.72 8.39
C MET A 131 16.79 -4.16 7.93
N ALA A 132 18.06 -4.49 7.69
CA ALA A 132 18.43 -5.85 7.28
C ALA A 132 18.06 -6.90 8.34
N LEU A 133 18.29 -6.61 9.62
CA LEU A 133 17.90 -7.49 10.73
C LEU A 133 16.38 -7.64 10.82
N TYR A 134 15.64 -6.53 10.72
CA TYR A 134 14.19 -6.51 10.79
C TYR A 134 13.56 -7.36 9.67
N LEU A 135 14.03 -7.19 8.42
CA LEU A 135 13.57 -7.98 7.28
C LEU A 135 13.85 -9.48 7.45
N GLN A 136 14.99 -9.83 8.04
CA GLN A 136 15.36 -11.22 8.30
C GLN A 136 14.49 -11.85 9.40
N GLN A 137 14.33 -11.16 10.53
CA GLN A 137 13.59 -11.65 11.70
C GLN A 137 12.09 -11.79 11.44
N ASN A 138 11.52 -10.92 10.60
CA ASN A 138 10.09 -10.88 10.34
C ASN A 138 9.71 -11.43 8.95
N SER A 139 10.61 -12.15 8.27
CA SER A 139 10.42 -12.62 6.89
C SER A 139 9.09 -13.38 6.66
N ASN A 140 8.65 -14.17 7.64
CA ASN A 140 7.40 -14.93 7.56
C ASN A 140 6.14 -14.09 7.80
N PHE A 141 6.28 -12.87 8.33
CA PHE A 141 5.18 -11.98 8.74
C PHE A 141 5.11 -10.70 7.92
N LEU A 142 6.05 -10.50 7.00
CA LEU A 142 6.13 -9.30 6.18
C LEU A 142 5.52 -9.54 4.79
N LYS A 143 4.79 -8.55 4.32
CA LYS A 143 4.56 -8.29 2.89
C LYS A 143 5.24 -6.97 2.57
N LEU A 144 5.99 -6.96 1.47
CA LEU A 144 6.87 -5.87 1.10
C LEU A 144 6.39 -5.25 -0.19
N TYR A 145 6.33 -3.92 -0.21
CA TYR A 145 5.94 -3.14 -1.36
C TYR A 145 6.86 -1.94 -1.51
N LYS A 146 6.81 -1.31 -2.67
CA LYS A 146 7.35 0.02 -2.94
C LYS A 146 6.21 0.91 -3.42
N LEU A 147 6.11 2.10 -2.83
CA LEU A 147 5.24 3.17 -3.27
C LEU A 147 6.06 4.10 -4.15
N GLU A 148 5.71 4.16 -5.44
CA GLU A 148 6.25 5.10 -6.41
C GLU A 148 5.29 6.29 -6.48
N ALA A 149 5.79 7.49 -6.17
CA ALA A 149 5.04 8.73 -6.18
C ALA A 149 5.70 9.73 -7.12
N TYR A 150 5.01 10.04 -8.22
CA TYR A 150 5.45 11.02 -9.22
C TYR A 150 4.96 12.40 -8.80
N LEU A 151 5.91 13.32 -8.65
CA LEU A 151 5.70 14.64 -8.08
C LEU A 151 5.90 15.71 -9.14
N ASP A 152 4.97 16.65 -9.20
CA ASP A 152 5.15 17.93 -9.87
C ASP A 152 4.81 19.03 -8.87
N TYR A 153 5.78 19.85 -8.49
CA TYR A 153 5.55 20.93 -7.53
C TYR A 153 6.29 22.20 -7.92
N LYS A 154 5.85 23.34 -7.37
CA LYS A 154 6.61 24.58 -7.43
C LYS A 154 7.43 24.71 -6.17
N ASP A 155 8.72 24.98 -6.30
CA ASP A 155 9.56 25.36 -5.16
C ASP A 155 9.11 26.73 -4.59
N ASP A 156 9.65 27.11 -3.43
CA ASP A 156 9.36 28.41 -2.79
C ASP A 156 9.77 29.62 -3.66
N LYS A 157 10.56 29.41 -4.73
CA LYS A 157 10.99 30.43 -5.68
C LYS A 157 10.08 30.47 -6.93
N GLY A 158 9.07 29.61 -7.01
CA GLY A 158 8.12 29.50 -8.12
C GLY A 158 8.61 28.66 -9.31
N SER A 159 9.76 27.99 -9.20
CA SER A 159 10.32 27.09 -10.20
C SER A 159 9.56 25.78 -10.21
N TYR A 160 9.27 25.23 -11.39
CA TYR A 160 8.67 23.90 -11.51
C TYR A 160 9.74 22.81 -11.32
N CYS A 161 9.46 21.90 -10.40
CA CYS A 161 10.27 20.74 -10.07
C CYS A 161 9.46 19.47 -10.30
N SER A 162 10.06 18.51 -11.01
CA SER A 162 9.50 17.17 -11.21
C SER A 162 10.37 16.14 -10.47
N GLY A 163 9.76 15.18 -9.78
CA GLY A 163 10.49 14.18 -9.00
C GLY A 163 9.80 12.83 -8.93
N LEU A 164 10.56 11.82 -8.52
CA LEU A 164 10.05 10.49 -8.23
C LEU A 164 10.53 10.10 -6.83
N ASP A 165 9.57 9.88 -5.93
CA ASP A 165 9.83 9.25 -4.64
C ASP A 165 9.55 7.75 -4.75
N VAL A 166 10.51 6.91 -4.33
CA VAL A 166 10.34 5.45 -4.27
C VAL A 166 10.50 4.99 -2.83
N ASN A 167 9.37 4.81 -2.16
CA ASN A 167 9.30 4.61 -0.72
C ASN A 167 9.00 3.15 -0.36
N PRO A 168 9.87 2.44 0.40
CA PRO A 168 9.54 1.14 0.96
C PRO A 168 8.28 1.17 1.82
N VAL A 169 7.42 0.17 1.64
CA VAL A 169 6.23 -0.07 2.46
C VAL A 169 6.33 -1.48 3.03
N LEU A 170 6.38 -1.58 4.36
CA LEU A 170 6.50 -2.83 5.09
C LEU A 170 5.19 -3.11 5.82
N PHE A 171 4.42 -4.08 5.32
CA PHE A 171 3.24 -4.57 6.01
C PHE A 171 3.63 -5.74 6.90
N ARG A 172 3.57 -5.57 8.22
CA ARG A 172 3.82 -6.63 9.21
C ARG A 172 2.50 -7.13 9.78
N PHE A 173 2.18 -8.39 9.51
CA PHE A 173 1.10 -9.08 10.19
C PHE A 173 1.42 -9.20 11.68
N GLY A 174 0.43 -8.87 12.51
CA GLY A 174 0.44 -9.11 13.93
C GLY A 174 0.44 -10.59 14.25
N MET A 175 1.02 -10.94 15.40
CA MET A 175 1.01 -12.28 15.97
C MET A 175 0.28 -12.29 17.30
N GLY A 176 -0.66 -13.23 17.47
CA GLY A 176 -1.45 -13.34 18.70
C GLY A 176 -2.27 -12.07 18.95
N GLN A 177 -1.98 -11.37 20.05
CA GLN A 177 -2.65 -10.11 20.39
C GLN A 177 -1.98 -8.86 19.80
N GLN A 178 -0.87 -9.00 19.06
CA GLN A 178 -0.27 -7.85 18.40
C GLN A 178 -1.10 -7.44 17.19
N ARG A 179 -1.33 -6.14 17.04
CA ARG A 179 -1.96 -5.55 15.86
C ARG A 179 -1.01 -5.57 14.66
N ASP A 180 -1.61 -5.52 13.48
CA ASP A 180 -0.89 -5.35 12.23
C ASP A 180 -0.29 -3.95 12.17
N ARG A 181 0.86 -3.83 11.52
CA ARG A 181 1.55 -2.56 11.39
C ARG A 181 2.00 -2.33 9.95
N VAL A 182 1.84 -1.10 9.48
CA VAL A 182 2.38 -0.69 8.20
C VAL A 182 3.39 0.43 8.43
N THR A 183 4.63 0.18 8.04
CA THR A 183 5.70 1.16 8.11
C THR A 183 6.05 1.63 6.71
N ILE A 184 6.03 2.94 6.50
CA ILE A 184 6.44 3.57 5.25
C ILE A 184 7.76 4.29 5.53
N VAL A 185 8.77 4.01 4.70
CA VAL A 185 10.07 4.65 4.77
C VAL A 185 10.18 5.66 3.64
N PHE A 186 10.40 6.92 3.99
CA PHE A 186 10.59 7.98 3.01
C PHE A 186 12.05 8.02 2.56
N VAL A 187 12.29 7.55 1.34
CA VAL A 187 13.59 7.64 0.66
C VAL A 187 13.49 8.77 -0.34
N ARG A 188 14.03 9.94 0.01
CA ARG A 188 14.12 11.06 -0.94
C ARG A 188 15.15 10.73 -2.00
N GLN A 189 14.71 10.53 -3.23
CA GLN A 189 15.59 10.31 -4.38
C GLN A 189 15.87 11.59 -5.18
N THR A 190 15.20 12.69 -4.85
CA THR A 190 15.43 14.00 -5.46
C THR A 190 16.08 14.96 -4.47
N ASP A 191 17.13 15.65 -4.92
CA ASP A 191 17.73 16.78 -4.21
C ASP A 191 16.72 17.93 -4.16
N GLU A 192 16.56 18.53 -2.97
CA GLU A 192 16.00 19.88 -2.81
C GLU A 192 17.05 20.94 -3.20
#